data_AF-A0A943GDV3-F1
#
_entry.id   AF-A0A943GDV3-F1
#
_cell.length_a   1.000
_cell.length_b   1.000
_cell.length_c   1.000
_cell.angle_alpha   90.00
_cell.angle_beta   90.00
_cell.angle_gamma   90.00
#
_symmetry.space_group_name_H-M   'P 1'
#
loop_
_entity.id
_entity.type
_entity.pdbx_description
1 polymer ?
#
loop_
_entity_poly.entity_id
_entity_poly.type
_entity_poly.pdbx_seq_one_letter_code
_entity_poly.pdbx_strand_id
1 'polypeptide(L)'
;MAKTTKETKAVITEVVEKLKKSIERENSYLKEVEDDKAALTHVQGLQEKGESLPPDSAYSSFTEWIETIQKEIKTGEASIKRIDTEKSEIVAFEYYLANAPEEDA
;
A
#
# COMPACT_ATOMS: atom_id res chain seq x y z
N MET A 1 -10.86 -31.74 4.72
CA MET A 1 -9.85 -32.55 4.00
C MET A 1 -8.75 -31.61 3.54
N ALA A 2 -7.49 -32.08 3.51
CA ALA A 2 -6.39 -31.29 2.96
C ALA A 2 -6.56 -31.15 1.44
N LYS A 3 -6.16 -30.00 0.88
CA LYS A 3 -6.16 -29.81 -0.58
C LYS A 3 -5.09 -30.67 -1.21
N THR A 4 -5.38 -31.20 -2.39
CA THR A 4 -4.37 -31.86 -3.24
C THR A 4 -3.33 -30.84 -3.72
N THR A 5 -2.18 -31.33 -4.18
CA THR A 5 -1.15 -30.46 -4.79
C THR A 5 -1.69 -29.73 -6.01
N LYS A 6 -2.54 -30.39 -6.82
CA LYS A 6 -3.19 -29.76 -7.98
C LYS A 6 -4.13 -28.61 -7.58
N GLU A 7 -4.98 -28.82 -6.58
CA GLU A 7 -5.87 -27.77 -6.06
C GLU A 7 -5.08 -26.62 -5.43
N THR A 8 -3.97 -26.92 -4.78
CA THR A 8 -3.09 -25.93 -4.17
C THR A 8 -2.41 -25.07 -5.23
N LYS A 9 -1.87 -25.69 -6.30
CA LYS A 9 -1.30 -24.96 -7.45
C LYS A 9 -2.32 -24.03 -8.11
N ALA A 10 -3.57 -24.48 -8.30
CA ALA A 10 -4.62 -23.63 -8.87
C ALA A 10 -4.90 -22.38 -8.03
N VAL A 11 -5.00 -22.53 -6.70
CA VAL A 11 -5.19 -21.41 -5.78
C VAL A 11 -4.00 -20.45 -5.82
N ILE A 12 -2.78 -20.97 -5.80
CA ILE A 12 -1.57 -20.14 -5.78
C ILE A 12 -1.43 -19.36 -7.09
N THR A 13 -1.77 -19.93 -8.24
CA THR A 13 -1.80 -19.21 -9.52
C THR A 13 -2.73 -17.99 -9.45
N GLU A 14 -3.96 -18.16 -8.96
CA GLU A 14 -4.90 -17.03 -8.80
C GLU A 14 -4.40 -15.97 -7.81
N VAL A 15 -3.71 -16.39 -6.74
CA VAL A 15 -3.11 -15.47 -5.77
C VAL A 15 -1.98 -14.67 -6.42
N VAL A 16 -1.07 -15.30 -7.14
CA VAL A 16 0.04 -14.62 -7.84
C VAL A 16 -0.50 -13.58 -8.82
N GLU A 17 -1.56 -13.89 -9.57
CA GLU A 17 -2.19 -12.92 -10.48
C GLU A 17 -2.76 -11.69 -9.76
N LYS A 18 -3.36 -11.88 -8.57
CA LYS A 18 -3.87 -10.79 -7.74
C LYS A 18 -2.74 -9.95 -7.17
N LEU A 19 -1.67 -10.58 -6.71
CA LEU A 19 -0.49 -9.90 -6.19
C LEU A 19 0.19 -9.06 -7.29
N LYS A 20 0.35 -9.60 -8.50
CA LYS A 20 0.90 -8.85 -9.65
C LYS A 20 0.09 -7.58 -9.98
N LYS A 21 -1.25 -7.64 -9.90
CA LYS A 21 -2.11 -6.45 -10.05
C LYS A 21 -2.01 -5.47 -8.88
N SER A 22 -1.68 -5.95 -7.68
CA SER A 22 -1.49 -5.11 -6.50
C SER A 22 -0.20 -4.29 -6.61
N ILE A 23 0.91 -4.94 -7.00
CA ILE A 23 2.22 -4.27 -7.11
C ILE A 23 2.25 -3.18 -8.21
N GLU A 24 1.38 -3.27 -9.23
CA GLU A 24 1.22 -2.21 -10.25
C GLU A 24 0.84 -0.85 -9.65
N ARG A 25 0.23 -0.83 -8.46
CA ARG A 25 -0.19 0.39 -7.77
C ARG A 25 0.90 1.04 -6.93
N GLU A 26 2.07 0.43 -6.80
CA GLU A 26 3.16 0.91 -5.92
C GLU A 26 3.57 2.33 -6.23
N ASN A 27 3.77 2.66 -7.52
CA ASN A 27 4.19 3.99 -7.94
C ASN A 27 3.15 5.06 -7.60
N SER A 28 1.86 4.72 -7.65
CA SER A 28 0.80 5.64 -7.25
C SER A 28 0.88 5.95 -5.76
N TYR A 29 1.04 4.92 -4.91
CA TYR A 29 1.18 5.13 -3.47
C TYR A 29 2.46 5.91 -3.10
N LEU A 30 3.57 5.64 -3.80
CA LEU A 30 4.82 6.40 -3.60
C LEU A 30 4.62 7.89 -3.89
N LYS A 31 3.95 8.19 -5.02
CA LYS A 31 3.65 9.56 -5.40
C LYS A 31 2.70 10.23 -4.42
N GLU A 32 1.62 9.55 -4.03
CA GLU A 32 0.65 10.07 -3.06
C GLU A 32 1.33 10.43 -1.73
N VAL A 33 2.21 9.55 -1.22
CA VAL A 33 2.96 9.82 0.02
C VAL A 33 3.91 11.02 -0.12
N GLU A 34 4.53 11.21 -1.29
CA GLU A 34 5.39 12.38 -1.55
C GLU A 34 4.56 13.67 -1.61
N ASP A 35 3.44 13.66 -2.33
CA ASP A 35 2.51 14.77 -2.44
C ASP A 35 1.94 15.15 -1.05
N ASP A 36 1.55 14.16 -0.25
CA ASP A 36 1.05 14.36 1.12
C ASP A 36 2.13 14.94 2.05
N LYS A 37 3.39 14.50 1.92
CA LYS A 37 4.52 15.07 2.69
C LYS A 37 4.77 16.53 2.32
N ALA A 38 4.65 16.88 1.04
CA ALA A 38 4.75 18.26 0.58
C ALA A 38 3.58 19.11 1.12
N ALA A 39 2.36 18.59 1.07
CA ALA A 39 1.17 19.23 1.64
C ALA A 39 1.32 19.46 3.15
N LEU A 40 1.77 18.44 3.90
CA LEU A 40 2.02 18.55 5.34
C LEU A 40 3.00 19.68 5.65
N THR A 41 4.12 19.73 4.93
CA THR A 41 5.14 20.78 5.11
C THR A 41 4.56 22.16 4.85
N HIS A 42 3.74 22.30 3.80
CA HIS A 42 3.07 23.56 3.48
C HIS A 42 2.12 24.00 4.61
N VAL A 43 1.24 23.11 5.06
CA VAL A 43 0.23 23.40 6.09
C VAL A 43 0.88 23.74 7.44
N GLN A 44 1.94 23.02 7.81
CA GLN A 44 2.74 23.34 9.00
C GLN A 44 3.35 24.74 8.90
N GLY A 45 3.89 25.10 7.74
CA GLY A 45 4.43 26.44 7.49
C GLY A 45 3.39 27.57 7.59
N LEU A 46 2.14 27.33 7.18
CA LEU A 46 1.04 28.29 7.37
C LEU A 46 0.73 28.48 8.86
N GLN A 47 0.64 27.38 9.61
CA GLN A 47 0.39 27.39 11.05
C GLN A 47 1.50 28.12 11.81
N GLU A 48 2.77 27.85 11.49
CA GLU A 48 3.93 28.47 12.14
C GLU A 48 4.00 30.00 11.92
N LYS A 49 3.57 30.47 10.73
CA LYS A 49 3.47 31.90 10.42
C LYS A 49 2.29 32.59 11.11
N GLY A 50 1.40 31.83 11.77
CA GLY A 50 0.17 32.35 12.34
C GLY A 50 -0.83 32.81 11.29
N GLU A 51 -0.80 32.22 10.09
CA GLU A 51 -1.80 32.50 9.07
C GLU A 51 -3.18 31.99 9.52
N SER A 52 -4.24 32.61 8.99
CA SER A 52 -5.59 32.07 9.17
C SER A 52 -5.81 30.88 8.27
N LEU A 53 -6.72 29.97 8.65
CA LEU A 53 -7.17 28.92 7.75
C LEU A 53 -7.72 29.52 6.44
N PRO A 54 -7.50 28.87 5.30
CA PRO A 54 -8.12 29.26 4.03
C PRO A 54 -9.65 29.35 4.18
N PRO A 55 -10.29 30.35 3.57
CA PRO A 55 -11.74 30.57 3.71
C PRO A 55 -12.59 29.42 3.17
N ASP A 56 -12.06 28.61 2.27
CA ASP A 56 -12.66 27.42 1.67
C ASP A 56 -12.07 26.11 2.23
N SER A 57 -11.36 26.18 3.35
CA SER A 57 -10.83 25.01 4.05
C SER A 57 -11.95 24.04 4.42
N ALA A 58 -11.76 22.77 4.07
CA ALA A 58 -12.62 21.67 4.53
C ALA A 58 -12.40 21.32 6.01
N TYR A 59 -11.36 21.87 6.63
CA TYR A 59 -10.94 21.60 8.01
C TYR A 59 -11.27 22.77 8.93
N SER A 60 -11.60 22.45 10.19
CA SER A 60 -11.97 23.40 11.23
C SER A 60 -10.75 24.01 11.93
N SER A 61 -9.58 23.35 11.84
CA SER A 61 -8.32 23.82 12.41
C SER A 61 -7.12 23.31 11.61
N PHE A 62 -5.97 24.00 11.73
CA PHE A 62 -4.70 23.47 11.20
C PHE A 62 -4.32 22.13 11.83
N THR A 63 -4.61 21.93 13.12
CA THR A 63 -4.37 20.66 13.81
C THR A 63 -5.14 19.51 13.16
N GLU A 64 -6.44 19.68 12.91
CA GLU A 64 -7.27 18.68 12.24
C GLU A 64 -6.74 18.36 10.83
N TRP A 65 -6.35 19.39 10.08
CA TRP A 65 -5.78 19.21 8.74
C TRP A 65 -4.47 18.42 8.79
N ILE A 66 -3.55 18.81 9.66
CA ILE A 66 -2.26 18.14 9.86
C ILE A 66 -2.45 16.68 10.28
N GLU A 67 -3.33 16.41 11.23
CA GLU A 67 -3.62 15.04 11.69
C GLU A 67 -4.20 14.17 10.57
N THR A 68 -5.02 14.76 9.71
CA THR A 68 -5.59 14.07 8.54
C THR A 68 -4.49 13.68 7.55
N ILE A 69 -3.64 14.63 7.14
CA ILE A 69 -2.54 14.35 6.21
C ILE A 69 -1.58 13.31 6.81
N GLN A 70 -1.26 13.40 8.11
CA GLN A 70 -0.42 12.41 8.78
C GLN A 70 -1.01 11.00 8.76
N LYS A 71 -2.34 10.88 8.83
CA LYS A 71 -3.03 9.58 8.72
C LYS A 71 -2.99 9.05 7.29
N GLU A 72 -3.11 9.91 6.29
CA GLU A 72 -3.01 9.55 4.87
C GLU A 72 -1.60 9.04 4.55
N ILE A 73 -0.55 9.77 4.96
CA ILE A 73 0.86 9.34 4.84
C ILE A 73 1.06 7.95 5.44
N LYS A 74 0.62 7.73 6.69
CA LYS A 74 0.76 6.43 7.36
C LYS A 74 0.05 5.31 6.61
N THR A 75 -1.09 5.60 6.00
CA THR A 75 -1.88 4.62 5.22
C THR A 75 -1.17 4.28 3.90
N GLY A 76 -0.61 5.27 3.22
CA GLY A 76 0.20 5.07 2.02
C GLY A 76 1.48 4.27 2.31
N GLU A 77 2.22 4.64 3.36
CA GLU A 77 3.43 3.91 3.80
C GLU A 77 3.13 2.45 4.19
N ALA A 78 2.00 2.20 4.85
CA ALA A 78 1.56 0.84 5.15
C ALA A 78 1.24 0.02 3.88
N SER A 79 0.66 0.66 2.86
CA SER A 79 0.36 0.04 1.57
C SER A 79 1.64 -0.31 0.80
N ILE A 80 2.62 0.59 0.79
CA ILE A 80 3.95 0.35 0.18
C ILE A 80 4.65 -0.82 0.87
N LYS A 81 4.65 -0.85 2.21
CA LYS A 81 5.24 -1.96 2.98
C LYS A 81 4.54 -3.30 2.69
N ARG A 82 3.22 -3.29 2.54
CA ARG A 82 2.46 -4.49 2.14
C ARG A 82 2.92 -4.96 0.76
N ILE A 83 3.02 -4.06 -0.21
CA ILE A 83 3.48 -4.39 -1.57
C ILE A 83 4.89 -4.99 -1.58
N ASP A 84 5.81 -4.50 -0.74
CA ASP A 84 7.15 -5.08 -0.60
C ASP A 84 7.09 -6.55 -0.11
N THR A 85 6.16 -6.84 0.81
CA THR A 85 5.89 -8.23 1.24
C THR A 85 5.30 -9.05 0.09
N GLU A 86 4.31 -8.51 -0.62
CA GLU A 86 3.66 -9.16 -1.77
C GLU A 86 4.67 -9.53 -2.87
N LYS A 87 5.69 -8.71 -3.12
CA LYS A 87 6.79 -9.04 -4.05
C LYS A 87 7.56 -10.28 -3.61
N SER A 88 7.85 -10.40 -2.32
CA SER A 88 8.52 -11.58 -1.75
C SER A 88 7.64 -12.82 -1.82
N GLU A 89 6.34 -12.66 -1.58
CA GLU A 89 5.35 -13.74 -1.71
C GLU A 89 5.26 -14.25 -3.15
N ILE A 90 5.26 -13.36 -4.15
CA ILE A 90 5.29 -13.76 -5.57
C ILE A 90 6.49 -14.67 -5.84
N VAL A 91 7.69 -14.29 -5.39
CA VAL A 91 8.91 -15.11 -5.59
C VAL A 91 8.75 -16.50 -4.96
N ALA A 92 8.25 -16.57 -3.72
CA ALA A 92 8.03 -17.84 -3.03
C ALA A 92 6.98 -18.71 -3.73
N PHE A 93 5.88 -18.11 -4.17
CA PHE A 93 4.79 -18.81 -4.84
C PHE A 93 5.16 -19.29 -6.24
N GLU A 94 5.87 -18.47 -7.02
CA GLU A 94 6.38 -18.88 -8.33
C GLU A 94 7.40 -20.02 -8.19
N TYR A 95 8.26 -19.99 -7.17
CA TYR A 95 9.14 -21.11 -6.85
C TYR A 95 8.34 -22.37 -6.51
N TYR A 96 7.31 -22.28 -5.67
CA TYR A 96 6.45 -23.43 -5.36
C TYR A 96 5.78 -23.99 -6.61
N LEU A 97 5.18 -23.14 -7.45
CA LEU A 97 4.50 -23.56 -8.67
C LEU A 97 5.44 -24.31 -9.62
N ALA A 98 6.71 -23.88 -9.71
CA ALA A 98 7.72 -24.49 -10.57
C ALA A 98 8.30 -25.81 -10.02
N ASN A 99 8.32 -26.00 -8.70
CA ASN A 99 9.07 -27.10 -8.07
C ASN A 99 8.22 -28.11 -7.30
N ALA A 100 6.96 -27.80 -6.99
CA ALA A 100 6.08 -28.74 -6.30
C ALA A 100 5.74 -29.94 -7.20
N PRO A 101 5.56 -31.15 -6.63
CA PRO A 101 5.21 -32.35 -7.39
C PRO A 101 3.90 -32.18 -8.17
N GLU A 102 3.66 -32.99 -9.20
CA GLU A 102 2.41 -32.91 -9.97
C GLU A 102 1.24 -33.62 -9.30
N GLU A 103 1.54 -34.63 -8.47
CA GLU A 103 0.57 -35.43 -7.72
C GLU A 103 0.99 -35.54 -6.25
N ASP A 104 0.01 -35.80 -5.39
CA ASP A 104 0.29 -36.10 -3.98
C ASP A 104 0.97 -37.48 -3.90
N ALA A 105 2.04 -37.57 -3.10
CA ALA A 105 2.81 -38.81 -2.93
C ALA A 105 2.07 -39.89 -2.12
#